data_AF-A0A1R4J093-F1
#
_entry.id   AF-A0A1R4J093-F1
#
_cell.length_a   1.000
_cell.length_b   1.000
_cell.length_c   1.000
_cell.angle_alpha   90.00
_cell.angle_beta   90.00
_cell.angle_gamma   90.00
#
_symmetry.space_group_name_H-M   'P 1'
#
loop_
_entity.id
_entity.type
_entity.pdbx_description
1 polymer ?
#
loop_
_entity_poly.entity_id
_entity_poly.type
_entity_poly.pdbx_seq_one_letter_code
_entity_poly.pdbx_strand_id
1 'polypeptide(L)'
;MDLAALTADADPEIVEVGAQGENGVWASALPLIFGLVFYMAVILFGTSIAQSVVAEKESRIVEILAASMSLRSLLLGKILATSLLAFLQITLFAGATVLGMRLMDISIEGTDLTTALLWFVPFFIVGFLGLACIWAAVGAVASRTEDLQATSLPLTLGLALVLFAPMILDKEWTEIMSFVPLFSSVLMPGRMFTGSAELWEGLLALGLGILFCAITLVLGDRMYRRSVMQTGTRVSWLAALGGSKR
;
A
#
# COMPACT_ATOMS: atom_id res chain seq x y z
N MET A 1 -26.72 36.70 -39.94
CA MET A 1 -26.04 36.11 -38.77
C MET A 1 -24.86 36.98 -38.48
N ASP A 2 -24.93 37.72 -37.38
CA ASP A 2 -23.91 38.67 -36.97
C ASP A 2 -22.71 37.88 -36.39
N LEU A 3 -21.62 37.81 -37.16
CA LEU A 3 -20.42 37.04 -36.80
C LEU A 3 -19.70 37.62 -35.57
N ALA A 4 -20.00 38.88 -35.20
CA ALA A 4 -19.43 39.53 -34.01
C ALA A 4 -20.04 39.04 -32.68
N ALA A 5 -21.22 38.42 -32.72
CA ALA A 5 -21.91 37.92 -31.52
C ALA A 5 -21.40 36.55 -31.05
N LEU A 6 -20.60 35.84 -31.85
CA LEU A 6 -20.04 34.51 -31.53
C LEU A 6 -18.65 34.57 -30.89
N THR A 7 -18.02 35.74 -30.83
CA THR A 7 -16.65 35.92 -30.30
C THR A 7 -16.59 36.66 -28.97
N ALA A 8 -17.73 37.08 -28.42
CA ALA A 8 -17.78 37.95 -27.24
C ALA A 8 -17.78 37.21 -25.88
N ASP A 9 -17.85 35.87 -25.86
CA ASP A 9 -17.95 35.10 -24.62
C ASP A 9 -17.21 33.74 -24.65
N ALA A 10 -16.26 33.60 -25.57
CA ALA A 10 -15.29 32.52 -25.50
C ALA A 10 -14.06 33.05 -24.76
N ASP A 11 -14.17 33.23 -23.44
CA ASP A 11 -12.99 33.22 -22.58
C ASP A 11 -12.44 31.79 -22.69
N PRO A 12 -11.32 31.56 -23.40
CA PRO A 12 -10.78 30.22 -23.48
C PRO A 12 -10.34 29.86 -22.06
N GLU A 13 -11.09 28.96 -21.42
CA GLU A 13 -10.55 28.25 -20.26
C GLU A 13 -9.27 27.58 -20.76
N ILE A 14 -8.14 28.19 -20.39
CA ILE A 14 -6.82 27.69 -20.71
C ILE A 14 -6.67 26.43 -19.84
N VAL A 15 -7.21 25.33 -20.34
CA VAL A 15 -6.73 24.01 -19.97
C VAL A 15 -5.29 23.99 -20.48
N GLU A 16 -4.35 24.29 -19.58
CA GLU A 16 -2.96 23.96 -19.81
C GLU A 16 -2.90 22.46 -20.07
N VAL A 17 -2.93 22.08 -21.35
CA VAL A 17 -2.48 20.79 -21.80
C VAL A 17 -1.01 20.75 -21.43
N GLY A 18 -0.75 20.16 -20.26
CA GLY A 18 0.55 20.14 -19.63
C GLY A 18 1.63 19.79 -20.65
N ALA A 19 2.67 20.61 -20.68
CA ALA A 19 3.80 20.49 -21.58
C ALA A 19 4.26 19.03 -21.69
N GLN A 20 3.86 18.38 -22.78
CA GLN A 20 4.27 17.02 -23.13
C GLN A 20 5.66 17.09 -23.77
N GLY A 21 6.63 17.59 -23.00
CA GLY A 21 8.06 17.37 -23.24
C GLY A 21 8.51 16.07 -22.53
N GLU A 22 9.72 15.60 -22.79
CA GLU A 22 10.32 14.42 -22.13
C GLU A 22 10.21 14.44 -20.59
N ASN A 23 10.12 15.63 -19.99
CA ASN A 23 9.93 15.84 -18.55
C ASN A 23 8.51 15.48 -18.04
N GLY A 24 7.49 15.60 -18.89
CA GLY A 24 6.10 15.21 -18.55
C GLY A 24 5.93 13.69 -18.43
N VAL A 25 6.72 12.92 -19.19
CA VAL A 25 6.68 11.46 -19.14
C VAL A 25 7.11 10.97 -17.75
N TRP A 26 8.22 11.46 -17.21
CA TRP A 26 8.71 11.08 -15.88
C TRP A 26 7.77 11.51 -14.74
N ALA A 27 7.14 12.68 -14.87
CA ALA A 27 6.12 13.17 -13.92
C ALA A 27 4.90 12.24 -13.83
N SER A 28 4.45 11.70 -14.97
CA SER A 28 3.36 10.71 -15.00
C SER A 28 3.80 9.28 -14.64
N ALA A 29 5.03 8.89 -15.00
CA ALA A 29 5.50 7.53 -14.85
C ALA A 29 5.94 7.20 -13.42
N LEU A 30 6.55 8.16 -12.70
CA LEU A 30 7.12 7.87 -11.38
C LEU A 30 6.09 7.45 -10.33
N PRO A 31 4.93 8.12 -10.16
CA PRO A 31 3.90 7.66 -9.24
C PRO A 31 3.41 6.24 -9.56
N LEU A 32 3.34 5.89 -10.85
CA LEU A 32 2.95 4.56 -11.31
C LEU A 32 4.05 3.52 -11.01
N ILE A 33 5.34 3.88 -11.14
CA ILE A 33 6.47 3.03 -10.74
C ILE A 33 6.43 2.78 -9.23
N PHE A 34 6.22 3.82 -8.42
CA PHE A 34 6.04 3.67 -6.97
C PHE A 34 4.84 2.78 -6.63
N GLY A 35 3.71 2.97 -7.32
CA GLY A 35 2.54 2.11 -7.20
C GLY A 35 2.86 0.66 -7.52
N LEU A 36 3.60 0.42 -8.61
CA LEU A 36 3.97 -0.93 -9.06
C LEU A 36 4.87 -1.61 -8.05
N VAL A 37 5.90 -0.91 -7.57
CA VAL A 37 6.84 -1.43 -6.58
C VAL A 37 6.14 -1.71 -5.25
N PHE A 38 5.26 -0.82 -4.80
CA PHE A 38 4.45 -1.02 -3.60
C PHE A 38 3.51 -2.21 -3.76
N TYR A 39 2.77 -2.29 -4.87
CA TYR A 39 1.87 -3.39 -5.20
C TYR A 39 2.60 -4.73 -5.23
N MET A 40 3.73 -4.81 -5.93
CA MET A 40 4.56 -6.02 -6.01
C MET A 40 5.07 -6.44 -4.64
N ALA A 41 5.61 -5.52 -3.85
CA ALA A 41 6.10 -5.85 -2.51
C ALA A 41 4.97 -6.37 -1.62
N VAL A 42 3.82 -5.69 -1.60
CA VAL A 42 2.67 -6.11 -0.79
C VAL A 42 2.15 -7.49 -1.23
N ILE A 43 2.08 -7.77 -2.52
CA ILE A 43 1.62 -9.07 -3.01
C ILE A 43 2.64 -10.17 -2.68
N LEU A 44 3.92 -9.98 -3.00
CA LEU A 44 4.95 -10.99 -2.75
C LEU A 44 5.08 -11.31 -1.25
N PHE A 45 5.32 -10.30 -0.43
CA PHE A 45 5.54 -10.52 1.00
C PHE A 45 4.23 -10.76 1.76
N GLY A 46 3.11 -10.14 1.35
CA GLY A 46 1.80 -10.34 1.98
C GLY A 46 1.26 -11.76 1.77
N THR A 47 1.36 -12.31 0.56
CA THR A 47 0.97 -13.70 0.30
C THR A 47 1.82 -14.69 1.09
N SER A 48 3.13 -14.42 1.24
CA SER A 48 4.03 -15.22 2.08
C SER A 48 3.58 -15.23 3.56
N ILE A 49 3.20 -14.07 4.12
CA ILE A 49 2.65 -13.99 5.48
C ILE A 49 1.38 -14.84 5.61
N ALA A 50 0.44 -14.67 4.66
CA ALA A 50 -0.83 -15.39 4.68
C ALA A 50 -0.63 -16.91 4.57
N GLN A 51 0.24 -17.38 3.67
CA GLN A 51 0.57 -18.80 3.51
C GLN A 51 1.19 -19.37 4.78
N SER A 52 2.09 -18.62 5.42
CA SER A 52 2.72 -19.03 6.67
C SER A 52 1.69 -19.18 7.81
N VAL A 53 0.69 -18.31 7.89
CA VAL A 53 -0.40 -18.43 8.87
C VAL A 53 -1.28 -19.67 8.59
N VAL A 54 -1.59 -19.93 7.33
CA VAL A 54 -2.37 -21.12 6.95
C VAL A 54 -1.59 -22.41 7.25
N ALA A 55 -0.30 -22.44 6.94
CA ALA A 55 0.56 -23.60 7.19
C ALA A 55 0.63 -23.95 8.68
N GLU A 56 0.69 -22.94 9.56
CA GLU A 56 0.63 -23.16 11.02
C GLU A 56 -0.67 -23.88 11.42
N LYS A 57 -1.80 -23.44 10.86
CA LYS A 57 -3.13 -24.00 11.13
C LYS A 57 -3.28 -25.43 10.60
N GLU A 58 -2.79 -25.71 9.39
CA GLU A 58 -2.88 -27.05 8.77
C GLU A 58 -2.02 -28.09 9.49
N SER A 59 -0.85 -27.70 10.00
CA SER A 59 0.15 -28.65 10.50
C SER A 59 -0.13 -29.19 11.91
N ARG A 60 -1.24 -28.81 12.57
CA ARG A 60 -1.49 -29.01 14.02
C ARG A 60 -0.39 -28.46 14.94
N ILE A 61 0.59 -27.74 14.38
CA ILE A 61 1.70 -27.13 15.11
C ILE A 61 1.21 -26.02 16.05
N VAL A 62 0.04 -25.42 15.78
CA VAL A 62 -0.59 -24.42 16.65
C VAL A 62 -0.67 -24.86 18.12
N GLU A 63 -1.05 -26.10 18.41
CA GLU A 63 -1.24 -26.57 19.80
C GLU A 63 0.11 -26.64 20.55
N ILE A 64 1.17 -27.04 19.84
CA ILE A 64 2.54 -27.08 20.36
C ILE A 64 3.08 -25.65 20.53
N LEU A 65 2.84 -24.78 19.55
CA LEU A 65 3.28 -23.38 19.61
C LEU A 65 2.57 -22.60 20.72
N ALA A 66 1.27 -22.81 20.90
CA ALA A 66 0.49 -22.19 21.97
C ALA A 66 0.92 -22.66 23.37
N ALA A 67 1.45 -23.88 23.49
CA ALA A 67 2.04 -24.38 24.73
C ALA A 67 3.44 -23.82 25.02
N SER A 68 4.15 -23.35 23.99
CA SER A 68 5.56 -22.94 24.08
C SER A 68 5.75 -21.42 24.10
N MET A 69 4.86 -20.65 23.46
CA MET A 69 4.95 -19.20 23.36
C MET A 69 3.59 -18.55 23.15
N SER A 70 3.50 -17.25 23.49
CA SER A 70 2.26 -16.50 23.22
C SER A 70 2.06 -16.33 21.72
N LEU A 71 0.87 -16.69 21.24
CA LEU A 71 0.49 -16.63 19.82
C LEU A 71 0.64 -15.20 19.23
N ARG A 72 0.50 -14.18 20.06
CA ARG A 72 0.68 -12.77 19.69
C ARG A 72 2.12 -12.46 19.30
N SER A 73 3.07 -12.94 20.09
CA SER A 73 4.50 -12.75 19.85
C SER A 73 4.93 -13.41 18.54
N LEU A 74 4.33 -14.55 18.22
CA LEU A 74 4.60 -15.26 16.97
C LEU A 74 4.15 -14.45 15.74
N LEU A 75 2.90 -13.96 15.74
CA LEU A 75 2.38 -13.18 14.63
C LEU A 75 3.11 -11.83 14.48
N LEU A 76 3.32 -11.11 15.59
CA LEU A 76 4.04 -9.83 15.54
C LEU A 76 5.49 -10.03 15.08
N GLY A 77 6.18 -11.06 15.57
CA GLY A 77 7.53 -11.40 15.12
C GLY A 77 7.57 -11.71 13.62
N LYS A 78 6.58 -12.44 13.09
CA LYS A 78 6.47 -12.75 11.66
C LYS A 78 6.23 -11.50 10.81
N ILE A 79 5.29 -10.64 11.22
CA ILE A 79 5.00 -9.40 10.51
C ILE A 79 6.22 -8.48 10.53
N LEU A 80 6.88 -8.32 11.68
CA LEU A 80 8.08 -7.49 11.79
C LEU A 80 9.24 -8.05 10.96
N ALA A 81 9.49 -9.36 10.99
CA ALA A 81 10.56 -9.98 10.21
C ALA A 81 10.33 -9.84 8.69
N THR A 82 9.12 -10.11 8.22
CA THR A 82 8.76 -9.96 6.80
C THR A 82 8.77 -8.49 6.37
N SER A 83 8.35 -7.57 7.24
CA SER A 83 8.44 -6.12 6.97
C SER A 83 9.87 -5.63 6.94
N LEU A 84 10.76 -6.15 7.79
CA LEU A 84 12.18 -5.85 7.75
C LEU A 84 12.82 -6.35 6.44
N LEU A 85 12.45 -7.54 5.98
CA LEU A 85 12.89 -8.05 4.67
C LEU A 85 12.40 -7.17 3.52
N ALA A 86 11.13 -6.78 3.52
CA ALA A 86 10.57 -5.87 2.52
C ALA A 86 11.28 -4.50 2.54
N PHE A 87 11.59 -3.98 3.72
CA PHE A 87 12.34 -2.74 3.90
C PHE A 87 13.78 -2.83 3.37
N LEU A 88 14.49 -3.93 3.68
CA LEU A 88 15.83 -4.16 3.14
C LEU A 88 15.80 -4.26 1.60
N GLN A 89 14.82 -4.99 1.06
CA GLN A 89 14.63 -5.14 -0.38
C GLN A 89 14.40 -3.78 -1.06
N ILE A 90 13.52 -2.94 -0.51
CA ILE A 90 13.21 -1.64 -1.13
C ILE A 90 14.39 -0.67 -1.01
N THR A 91 15.11 -0.69 0.11
CA THR A 91 16.30 0.13 0.31
C THR A 91 17.41 -0.27 -0.66
N LEU A 92 17.59 -1.57 -0.90
CA LEU A 92 18.54 -2.08 -1.90
C LEU A 92 18.15 -1.64 -3.31
N PHE A 93 16.87 -1.72 -3.69
CA PHE A 93 16.40 -1.26 -4.99
C PHE A 93 16.56 0.25 -5.16
N ALA A 94 16.16 1.05 -4.16
CA ALA A 94 16.34 2.50 -4.19
C ALA A 94 17.84 2.87 -4.30
N GLY A 95 18.70 2.22 -3.53
CA GLY A 95 20.15 2.42 -3.59
C GLY A 95 20.74 2.02 -4.95
N ALA A 96 20.30 0.90 -5.53
CA ALA A 96 20.72 0.47 -6.85
C ALA A 96 20.26 1.42 -7.96
N THR A 97 19.05 1.98 -7.88
CA THR A 97 18.56 2.99 -8.81
C THR A 97 19.42 4.25 -8.74
N VAL A 98 19.68 4.77 -7.54
CA VAL A 98 20.52 5.96 -7.35
C VAL A 98 21.94 5.71 -7.87
N LEU A 99 22.54 4.56 -7.52
CA LEU A 99 23.89 4.20 -7.98
C LEU A 99 23.94 4.05 -9.51
N GLY A 100 22.95 3.38 -10.11
CA GLY A 100 22.86 3.18 -11.55
C GLY A 100 22.77 4.51 -12.32
N MET A 101 21.97 5.45 -11.82
CA MET A 101 21.89 6.79 -12.41
C MET A 101 23.22 7.54 -12.34
N ARG A 102 23.93 7.45 -11.20
CA ARG A 102 25.25 8.08 -11.05
C ARG A 102 26.31 7.47 -11.96
N LEU A 103 26.26 6.16 -12.20
CA LEU A 103 27.21 5.45 -13.07
C LEU A 103 26.97 5.73 -14.55
N MET A 104 25.71 5.92 -14.95
CA MET A 104 25.31 6.14 -16.34
C MET A 104 25.19 7.63 -16.71
N ASP A 105 25.46 8.54 -15.76
CA ASP A 105 25.29 9.99 -15.89
C ASP A 105 23.89 10.41 -16.38
N ILE A 106 22.87 9.63 -15.98
CA ILE A 106 21.47 9.92 -16.29
C ILE A 106 21.01 11.00 -15.32
N SER A 107 20.90 12.23 -15.83
CA SER A 107 20.29 13.34 -15.12
C SER A 107 18.84 13.50 -15.60
N ILE A 108 17.90 13.49 -14.65
CA ILE A 108 16.52 13.84 -14.93
C ILE A 108 16.40 15.33 -14.61
N GLU A 109 16.42 16.17 -15.64
CA GLU A 109 16.31 17.61 -15.48
C GLU A 109 14.99 17.98 -14.79
N GLY A 110 15.04 18.92 -13.84
CA GLY A 110 13.86 19.49 -13.20
C GLY A 110 13.20 18.64 -12.12
N THR A 111 13.77 17.49 -11.72
CA THR A 111 13.15 16.65 -10.68
C THR A 111 14.16 16.04 -9.70
N ASP A 112 13.86 16.13 -8.40
CA ASP A 112 14.68 15.51 -7.35
C ASP A 112 14.13 14.12 -6.98
N LEU A 113 14.51 13.12 -7.79
CA LEU A 113 14.18 11.71 -7.53
C LEU A 113 14.66 11.25 -6.14
N THR A 114 15.75 11.85 -5.62
CA THR A 114 16.26 11.52 -4.28
C THR A 114 15.24 11.90 -3.22
N THR A 115 14.67 13.11 -3.32
CA THR A 115 13.61 13.56 -2.42
C THR A 115 12.36 12.68 -2.52
N ALA A 116 11.97 12.25 -3.72
CA ALA A 116 10.84 11.35 -3.90
C ALA A 116 11.07 9.98 -3.25
N LEU A 117 12.27 9.40 -3.40
CA LEU A 117 12.65 8.15 -2.75
C LEU A 117 12.68 8.28 -1.22
N LEU A 118 13.16 9.41 -0.69
CA LEU A 118 13.18 9.69 0.75
C LEU A 118 11.77 9.72 1.35
N TRP A 119 10.78 10.23 0.62
CA TRP A 119 9.37 10.17 1.05
C TRP A 119 8.73 8.82 0.79
N PHE A 120 9.08 8.14 -0.30
CA PHE A 120 8.53 6.82 -0.61
C PHE A 120 8.83 5.79 0.47
N VAL A 121 10.05 5.75 1.02
CA VAL A 121 10.45 4.77 2.04
C VAL A 121 9.58 4.77 3.30
N PRO A 122 9.38 5.88 4.04
CA PRO A 122 8.54 5.88 5.24
C PRO A 122 7.08 5.57 4.92
N PHE A 123 6.54 6.08 3.81
CA PHE A 123 5.19 5.77 3.35
C PHE A 123 5.02 4.30 2.96
N PHE A 124 6.05 3.71 2.35
CA PHE A 124 6.12 2.28 2.04
C PHE A 124 6.10 1.46 3.32
N ILE A 125 6.94 1.78 4.32
CA ILE A 125 7.01 1.02 5.58
C ILE A 125 5.66 1.03 6.29
N VAL A 126 5.06 2.21 6.44
CA VAL A 126 3.80 2.38 7.17
C VAL A 126 2.65 1.69 6.43
N GLY A 127 2.53 1.89 5.12
CA GLY A 127 1.51 1.24 4.30
C GLY A 127 1.68 -0.27 4.24
N PHE A 128 2.92 -0.74 4.08
CA PHE A 128 3.25 -2.15 4.03
C PHE A 128 2.94 -2.84 5.36
N LEU A 129 3.35 -2.29 6.50
CA LEU A 129 3.02 -2.84 7.82
C LEU A 129 1.50 -2.92 8.03
N GLY A 130 0.79 -1.86 7.63
CA GLY A 130 -0.66 -1.82 7.73
C GLY A 130 -1.31 -2.96 6.93
N LEU A 131 -0.85 -3.17 5.69
CA LEU A 131 -1.33 -4.22 4.79
C LEU A 131 -0.88 -5.62 5.20
N ALA A 132 0.33 -5.78 5.75
CA ALA A 132 0.85 -7.04 6.25
C ALA A 132 -0.08 -7.64 7.32
N CYS A 133 -0.68 -6.78 8.16
CA CYS A 133 -1.68 -7.20 9.14
C CYS A 133 -2.98 -7.70 8.48
N ILE A 134 -3.41 -7.06 7.39
CA ILE A 134 -4.59 -7.47 6.62
C ILE A 134 -4.31 -8.81 5.92
N TRP A 135 -3.12 -8.99 5.35
CA TRP A 135 -2.68 -10.26 4.77
C TRP A 135 -2.61 -11.39 5.81
N ALA A 136 -2.11 -11.10 7.02
CA ALA A 136 -2.16 -12.06 8.12
C ALA A 136 -3.60 -12.45 8.47
N ALA A 137 -4.54 -11.49 8.45
CA ALA A 137 -5.96 -11.76 8.67
C ALA A 137 -6.57 -12.61 7.53
N VAL A 138 -6.21 -12.37 6.27
CA VAL A 138 -6.61 -13.20 5.12
C VAL A 138 -6.15 -14.65 5.31
N GLY A 139 -4.89 -14.86 5.70
CA GLY A 139 -4.37 -16.18 6.02
C GLY A 139 -5.08 -16.83 7.21
N ALA A 140 -5.46 -16.04 8.21
CA ALA A 140 -6.23 -16.54 9.34
C ALA A 140 -7.64 -17.01 8.93
N VAL A 141 -8.30 -16.30 8.02
CA VAL A 141 -9.65 -16.67 7.53
C VAL A 141 -9.61 -17.85 6.57
N ALA A 142 -8.56 -17.99 5.77
CA ALA A 142 -8.39 -19.10 4.85
C ALA A 142 -8.34 -20.44 5.61
N SER A 143 -8.98 -21.46 5.02
CA SER A 143 -9.02 -22.81 5.60
C SER A 143 -7.84 -23.66 5.15
N ARG A 144 -7.41 -23.46 3.90
CA ARG A 144 -6.31 -24.17 3.24
C ARG A 144 -5.52 -23.23 2.36
N THR A 145 -4.31 -23.63 1.99
CA THR A 145 -3.45 -22.85 1.07
C THR A 145 -4.10 -22.69 -0.31
N GLU A 146 -4.88 -23.68 -0.73
CA GLU A 146 -5.67 -23.71 -1.97
C GLU A 146 -6.75 -22.60 -2.01
N ASP A 147 -7.37 -22.29 -0.87
CA ASP A 147 -8.43 -21.27 -0.75
C ASP A 147 -7.86 -19.84 -0.63
N LEU A 148 -6.54 -19.69 -0.43
CA LEU A 148 -5.90 -18.41 -0.14
C LEU A 148 -6.02 -17.45 -1.32
N GLN A 149 -5.92 -17.95 -2.55
CA GLN A 149 -6.06 -17.11 -3.74
C GLN A 149 -7.48 -16.52 -3.83
N ALA A 150 -8.51 -17.32 -3.57
CA ALA A 150 -9.89 -16.85 -3.55
C ALA A 150 -10.17 -15.88 -2.38
N THR A 151 -9.56 -16.14 -1.22
CA THR A 151 -9.75 -15.31 -0.01
C THR A 151 -9.02 -13.96 -0.12
N SER A 152 -7.87 -13.92 -0.81
CA SER A 152 -7.07 -12.70 -0.99
C SER A 152 -7.53 -11.83 -2.16
N LEU A 153 -8.36 -12.35 -3.08
CA LEU A 153 -8.84 -11.63 -4.26
C LEU A 153 -9.38 -10.21 -3.98
N PRO A 154 -10.30 -9.96 -3.01
CA PRO A 154 -10.80 -8.61 -2.75
C PRO A 154 -9.69 -7.65 -2.30
N LEU A 155 -8.70 -8.14 -1.54
CA LEU A 155 -7.54 -7.36 -1.13
C LEU A 155 -6.65 -7.03 -2.32
N THR A 156 -6.37 -8.03 -3.16
CA THR A 156 -5.57 -7.86 -4.38
C THR A 156 -6.21 -6.88 -5.36
N LEU A 157 -7.54 -6.95 -5.53
CA LEU A 157 -8.27 -5.98 -6.36
C LEU A 157 -8.20 -4.56 -5.77
N GLY A 158 -8.36 -4.41 -4.46
CA GLY A 158 -8.19 -3.12 -3.78
C GLY A 158 -6.78 -2.54 -3.97
N LEU A 159 -5.75 -3.40 -3.90
CA LEU A 159 -4.36 -3.00 -4.16
C LEU A 159 -4.12 -2.62 -5.62
N ALA A 160 -4.79 -3.28 -6.57
CA ALA A 160 -4.73 -2.90 -7.98
C ALA A 160 -5.34 -1.50 -8.20
N LEU A 161 -6.40 -1.14 -7.48
CA LEU A 161 -6.93 0.23 -7.52
C LEU A 161 -5.92 1.26 -7.01
N VAL A 162 -5.17 0.93 -5.95
CA VAL A 162 -4.09 1.79 -5.44
C VAL A 162 -2.98 1.95 -6.49
N LEU A 163 -2.60 0.88 -7.19
CA LEU A 163 -1.62 0.90 -8.27
C LEU A 163 -2.03 1.84 -9.41
N PHE A 164 -3.28 1.75 -9.86
CA PHE A 164 -3.78 2.54 -10.99
C PHE A 164 -4.34 3.91 -10.59
N ALA A 165 -4.41 4.23 -9.29
CA ALA A 165 -4.91 5.51 -8.81
C ALA A 165 -4.26 6.73 -9.48
N PRO A 166 -2.93 6.81 -9.69
CA PRO A 166 -2.32 7.95 -10.36
C PRO A 166 -2.74 8.13 -11.83
N MET A 167 -3.27 7.08 -12.47
CA MET A 167 -3.73 7.10 -13.86
C MET A 167 -5.22 7.39 -13.98
N ILE A 168 -6.01 6.97 -12.98
CA ILE A 168 -7.47 7.02 -13.00
C ILE A 168 -8.01 8.29 -12.35
N LEU A 169 -7.34 8.79 -11.30
CA LEU A 169 -7.84 9.90 -10.51
C LEU A 169 -7.50 11.25 -11.16
N ASP A 170 -8.49 12.14 -11.22
CA ASP A 170 -8.27 13.54 -11.57
C ASP A 170 -7.47 14.27 -10.46
N LYS A 171 -7.02 15.50 -10.75
CA LYS A 171 -6.20 16.30 -9.83
C LYS A 171 -6.85 16.48 -8.45
N GLU A 172 -8.14 16.84 -8.41
CA GLU A 172 -8.90 17.04 -7.16
C GLU A 172 -9.00 15.74 -6.33
N TRP A 173 -9.35 14.64 -6.98
CA TRP A 173 -9.45 13.34 -6.31
C TRP A 173 -8.10 12.80 -5.86
N THR A 174 -7.04 13.07 -6.62
CA THR A 174 -5.66 12.70 -6.26
C THR A 174 -5.23 13.41 -4.98
N GLU A 175 -5.58 14.68 -4.82
CA GLU A 175 -5.28 15.45 -3.61
C GLU A 175 -5.97 14.83 -2.38
N ILE A 176 -7.27 14.55 -2.47
CA ILE A 176 -8.03 13.96 -1.35
C ILE A 176 -7.56 12.54 -1.03
N MET A 177 -7.40 11.69 -2.05
CA MET A 177 -6.98 10.30 -1.87
C MET A 177 -5.55 10.17 -1.36
N SER A 178 -4.70 11.17 -1.58
CA SER A 178 -3.34 11.16 -1.04
C SER A 178 -3.28 11.24 0.49
N PHE A 179 -4.37 11.62 1.18
CA PHE A 179 -4.48 11.52 2.63
C PHE A 179 -5.01 10.17 3.13
N VAL A 180 -5.52 9.32 2.23
CA VAL A 180 -6.08 8.02 2.59
C VAL A 180 -4.95 6.99 2.72
N PRO A 181 -4.69 6.37 3.90
CA PRO A 181 -3.50 5.58 4.25
C PRO A 181 -2.98 4.52 3.26
N LEU A 182 -3.84 3.94 2.42
CA LEU A 182 -3.43 2.98 1.38
C LEU A 182 -3.01 3.66 0.09
N PHE A 183 -3.76 4.69 -0.29
CA PHE A 183 -3.49 5.50 -1.48
C PHE A 183 -2.33 6.47 -1.22
N SER A 184 -2.20 6.98 0.00
CA SER A 184 -1.12 7.87 0.44
C SER A 184 0.26 7.25 0.24
N SER A 185 0.40 5.93 0.39
CA SER A 185 1.68 5.23 0.19
C SER A 185 2.24 5.33 -1.24
N VAL A 186 1.39 5.68 -2.21
CA VAL A 186 1.75 5.82 -3.61
C VAL A 186 1.57 7.26 -4.09
N LEU A 187 0.41 7.86 -3.82
CA LEU A 187 0.05 9.19 -4.30
C LEU A 187 0.87 10.30 -3.64
N MET A 188 1.12 10.26 -2.32
CA MET A 188 1.85 11.36 -1.66
C MET A 188 3.31 11.47 -2.13
N PRO A 189 4.13 10.40 -2.16
CA PRO A 189 5.47 10.48 -2.72
C PRO A 189 5.48 10.98 -4.17
N GLY A 190 4.49 10.58 -4.97
CA GLY A 190 4.28 11.09 -6.32
C GLY A 190 3.96 12.59 -6.37
N ARG A 191 3.12 13.09 -5.46
CA ARG A 191 2.81 14.53 -5.34
C ARG A 191 4.01 15.35 -4.85
N MET A 192 4.78 14.81 -3.90
CA MET A 192 6.03 15.42 -3.42
C MET A 192 7.06 15.54 -4.54
N PHE A 193 7.11 14.56 -5.46
CA PHE A 193 7.98 14.60 -6.63
C PHE A 193 7.61 15.68 -7.63
N THR A 194 6.31 15.85 -7.90
CA THR A 194 5.81 16.87 -8.84
C THR A 194 5.76 18.28 -8.23
N GLY A 195 6.10 18.43 -6.94
CA GLY A 195 6.00 19.70 -6.22
C GLY A 195 4.56 20.17 -5.99
N SER A 196 3.59 19.27 -6.14
CA SER A 196 2.15 19.57 -6.01
C SER A 196 1.60 19.39 -4.59
N ALA A 197 2.45 18.99 -3.65
CA ALA A 197 2.12 18.85 -2.23
C ALA A 197 3.12 19.62 -1.38
N GLU A 198 2.61 20.23 -0.31
CA GLU A 198 3.44 20.89 0.68
C GLU A 198 3.96 19.89 1.72
N LEU A 199 5.05 20.25 2.41
CA LEU A 199 5.68 19.38 3.41
C LEU A 199 4.72 18.97 4.55
N TRP A 200 3.79 19.86 4.95
CA TRP A 200 2.83 19.55 6.01
C TRP A 200 1.79 18.53 5.55
N GLU A 201 1.42 18.52 4.27
CA GLU A 201 0.49 17.53 3.70
C GLU A 201 1.11 16.13 3.78
N GLY A 202 2.38 16.02 3.40
CA GLY A 202 3.14 14.77 3.50
C GLY A 202 3.23 14.27 4.95
N LEU A 203 3.53 15.15 5.91
CA LEU A 203 3.58 14.77 7.33
C LEU A 203 2.21 14.36 7.90
N LEU A 204 1.14 15.08 7.53
CA LEU A 204 -0.22 14.75 7.96
C LEU A 204 -0.66 13.40 7.40
N ALA A 205 -0.45 13.17 6.10
CA ALA A 205 -0.76 11.89 5.47
C ALA A 205 0.06 10.74 6.07
N LEU A 206 1.33 10.97 6.41
CA LEU A 206 2.15 9.97 7.11
C LEU A 206 1.58 9.67 8.50
N GLY A 207 1.15 10.69 9.25
CA GLY A 207 0.49 10.54 10.54
C GLY A 207 -0.81 9.72 10.46
N LEU A 208 -1.65 9.98 9.45
CA LEU A 208 -2.84 9.18 9.17
C LEU A 208 -2.48 7.74 8.79
N GLY A 209 -1.41 7.56 8.02
CA GLY A 209 -0.86 6.25 7.71
C GLY A 209 -0.46 5.47 8.95
N ILE A 210 0.23 6.11 9.90
CA ILE A 210 0.66 5.48 11.16
C ILE A 210 -0.56 5.10 12.00
N LEU A 211 -1.57 5.97 12.06
CA LEU A 211 -2.84 5.68 12.74
C LEU A 211 -3.52 4.45 12.12
N PHE A 212 -3.59 4.37 10.80
CA PHE A 212 -4.13 3.22 10.09
C PHE A 212 -3.34 1.94 10.38
N CYS A 213 -2.01 2.00 10.35
CA CYS A 213 -1.15 0.87 10.71
C CYS A 213 -1.41 0.40 12.14
N ALA A 214 -1.56 1.31 13.11
CA ALA A 214 -1.92 0.97 14.48
C ALA A 214 -3.29 0.30 14.57
N ILE A 215 -4.29 0.80 13.81
CA ILE A 215 -5.62 0.20 13.75
C ILE A 215 -5.56 -1.22 13.17
N THR A 216 -4.88 -1.44 12.04
CA THR A 216 -4.80 -2.75 11.42
C THR A 216 -3.99 -3.74 12.24
N LEU A 217 -2.95 -3.30 12.97
CA LEU A 217 -2.23 -4.14 13.93
C LEU A 217 -3.15 -4.66 15.04
N VAL A 218 -3.96 -3.78 15.64
CA VAL A 218 -4.92 -4.17 16.70
C VAL A 218 -6.00 -5.10 16.14
N LEU A 219 -6.50 -4.84 14.94
CA LEU A 219 -7.50 -5.70 14.29
C LEU A 219 -6.91 -7.06 13.89
N GLY A 220 -5.70 -7.08 13.34
CA GLY A 220 -4.99 -8.28 12.94
C GLY A 220 -4.74 -9.23 14.12
N ASP A 221 -4.26 -8.71 15.26
CA ASP A 221 -4.11 -9.49 16.50
C ASP A 221 -5.44 -10.13 16.93
N ARG A 222 -6.53 -9.36 16.92
CA ARG A 222 -7.86 -9.85 17.30
C ARG A 222 -8.36 -10.94 16.36
N MET A 223 -8.19 -10.77 15.05
CA MET A 223 -8.63 -11.75 14.05
C MET A 223 -7.83 -13.05 14.14
N TYR A 224 -6.51 -12.95 14.28
CA TYR A 224 -5.65 -14.11 14.42
C TYR A 224 -5.97 -14.93 15.67
N ARG A 225 -6.11 -14.26 16.83
CA ARG A 225 -6.51 -14.95 18.07
C ARG A 225 -7.84 -15.69 17.93
N ARG A 226 -8.84 -15.05 17.31
CA ARG A 226 -10.18 -15.67 17.14
C ARG A 226 -10.15 -16.85 16.18
N SER A 227 -9.45 -16.73 15.06
CA SER A 227 -9.39 -17.80 14.06
C SER A 227 -8.62 -19.02 14.56
N VAL A 228 -7.53 -18.82 15.28
CA VAL A 228 -6.69 -19.92 15.74
C VAL A 228 -7.38 -20.77 16.82
N MET A 229 -8.31 -20.19 17.59
CA MET A 229 -9.12 -20.93 18.58
C MET A 229 -10.32 -21.66 17.97
N GLN A 230 -10.62 -21.46 16.69
CA GLN A 230 -11.77 -22.06 16.00
C GLN A 230 -11.30 -23.03 14.91
N THR A 231 -10.82 -24.19 15.34
CA THR A 231 -10.51 -25.29 14.43
C THR A 231 -11.82 -25.94 13.96
N GLY A 232 -12.26 -25.63 12.73
CA GLY A 232 -13.18 -26.50 11.99
C GLY A 232 -14.52 -25.94 11.51
N THR A 233 -14.85 -24.65 11.70
CA THR A 233 -16.10 -24.10 11.12
C THR A 233 -15.85 -22.76 10.44
N ARG A 234 -16.26 -22.64 9.17
CA ARG A 234 -16.17 -21.40 8.38
C ARG A 234 -16.95 -20.30 9.09
N VAL A 235 -16.26 -19.29 9.61
CA VAL A 235 -16.92 -18.13 10.21
C VAL A 235 -17.03 -17.03 9.16
N SER A 236 -18.27 -16.74 8.77
CA SER A 236 -18.63 -15.64 7.86
C SER A 236 -18.20 -14.29 8.43
N TRP A 237 -17.75 -13.39 7.54
CA TRP A 237 -17.25 -12.04 7.86
C TRP A 237 -18.15 -11.25 8.82
N LEU A 238 -19.47 -11.45 8.78
CA LEU A 238 -20.42 -10.79 9.69
C LEU A 238 -20.40 -11.32 11.13
N ALA A 239 -20.03 -12.59 11.35
CA ALA A 239 -19.95 -13.16 12.69
C ALA A 239 -18.70 -12.72 13.45
N ALA A 240 -17.67 -12.23 12.75
CA ALA A 240 -16.49 -11.62 13.39
C ALA A 240 -16.77 -10.20 13.94
N LEU A 241 -17.77 -9.51 13.40
CA LEU A 241 -18.18 -8.16 13.82
C LEU A 241 -19.36 -8.16 14.81
N GLY A 242 -20.16 -9.22 14.85
CA GLY A 242 -21.25 -9.38 15.80
C GLY A 242 -20.76 -9.82 17.19
N GLY A 243 -20.83 -8.92 18.18
CA GLY A 243 -20.68 -9.30 19.58
C GLY A 243 -21.70 -10.37 19.96
N SER A 244 -21.21 -11.51 20.45
CA SER A 244 -22.04 -12.55 21.07
C SER A 244 -22.87 -11.93 22.19
N LYS A 245 -24.18 -11.83 22.00
CA LYS A 245 -25.12 -11.71 23.12
C LYS A 245 -25.15 -13.07 23.81
N ARG A 246 -24.85 -13.03 25.11
CA ARG A 246 -25.11 -14.11 26.07
C ARG A 246 -26.58 -14.51 26.05
#